data_AF-A0AA44WBU4-F1
#
_entry.id   AF-A0AA44WBU4-F1
#
_cell.length_a   1.000
_cell.length_b   1.000
_cell.length_c   1.000
_cell.angle_alpha   90.00
_cell.angle_beta   90.00
_cell.angle_gamma   90.00
#
_symmetry.space_group_name_H-M   'P 1'
#
loop_
_entity.id
_entity.type
_entity.pdbx_description
1 polymer ?
#
loop_
_entity_poly.entity_id
_entity_poly.type
_entity_poly.pdbx_seq_one_letter_code
_entity_poly.pdbx_strand_id
1 'polypeptide(L)'
;MKVTALYVYPIKGLRAIPLTTATFTRQGISHDRTFMLLQVLESGSLKRMQLSDFPACALFEQELVDDTIRVRYHVPEVPLAPDHPLQHQPLSVPLTPEDLASLDEVDVDLHNSPVRARRVGDAQDAWFSACFGFPTTLVYIGDGRRAVVGPNFLPPGSGSGAPTKPSTGWLSSVSSYVTSFTQPTAPADEEEQNDVWLTFTDCAPFLVTSEASLAAVSARLPPVAPAEMIKFRPNVVVDADGAGAWDEDFWAELGLPGDRRLQLTANCVRCTSLNVDYATGRTAQGEAGTVLKKLMKDRRVDKGSRWSPVFGRYAFLAGRDPLVVRVGDEVGVVRRNEERSVYDWPMHSKPPVKRPA
;
A
#
# COMPACT_ATOMS: atom_id res chain seq x y z
N MET A 1 -22.66 9.60 7.46
CA MET A 1 -22.00 8.85 6.36
C MET A 1 -21.98 7.37 6.69
N LYS A 2 -21.83 6.51 5.68
CA LYS A 2 -21.68 5.05 5.83
C LYS A 2 -20.54 4.51 4.98
N VAL A 3 -19.97 3.37 5.39
CA VAL A 3 -19.03 2.61 4.56
C VAL A 3 -19.78 2.03 3.36
N THR A 4 -19.37 2.38 2.14
CA THR A 4 -19.98 1.87 0.88
C THR A 4 -19.19 0.73 0.27
N ALA A 5 -17.87 0.68 0.48
CA ALA A 5 -17.02 -0.41 0.01
C ALA A 5 -15.78 -0.60 0.90
N LEU A 6 -15.32 -1.84 0.97
CA LEU A 6 -14.07 -2.24 1.60
C LEU A 6 -13.22 -3.03 0.62
N TYR A 7 -11.91 -2.79 0.61
CA TYR A 7 -10.98 -3.48 -0.27
C TYR A 7 -9.69 -3.87 0.46
N VAL A 8 -9.21 -5.09 0.18
CA VAL A 8 -7.89 -5.56 0.59
C VAL A 8 -7.03 -5.89 -0.63
N TYR A 9 -5.71 -5.74 -0.50
CA TYR A 9 -4.75 -5.98 -1.58
C TYR A 9 -3.57 -6.79 -1.04
N PRO A 10 -3.73 -8.11 -0.86
CA PRO A 10 -2.73 -8.92 -0.17
C PRO A 10 -1.35 -8.88 -0.81
N ILE A 11 -1.28 -9.00 -2.15
CA ILE A 11 -0.07 -8.75 -2.93
C ILE A 11 -0.10 -7.33 -3.46
N LYS A 12 0.92 -6.53 -3.07
CA LYS A 12 1.09 -5.14 -3.50
C LYS A 12 1.12 -5.06 -5.03
N GLY A 13 0.39 -4.10 -5.58
CA GLY A 13 0.35 -3.79 -7.01
C GLY A 13 -0.74 -4.54 -7.78
N LEU A 14 -1.19 -5.69 -7.29
CA LEU A 14 -2.25 -6.47 -7.96
C LEU A 14 -3.65 -5.90 -7.69
N ARG A 15 -4.69 -6.49 -8.29
CA ARG A 15 -6.09 -6.04 -8.15
C ARG A 15 -6.62 -6.17 -6.72
N ALA A 16 -7.63 -5.36 -6.40
CA ALA A 16 -8.31 -5.42 -5.12
C ALA A 16 -9.15 -6.68 -4.97
N ILE A 17 -9.33 -7.12 -3.73
CA ILE A 17 -10.39 -8.05 -3.34
C ILE A 17 -11.48 -7.22 -2.64
N PRO A 18 -12.70 -7.13 -3.20
CA PRO A 18 -13.81 -6.46 -2.53
C PRO A 18 -14.26 -7.27 -1.31
N LEU A 19 -14.54 -6.59 -0.21
CA LEU A 19 -14.98 -7.19 1.05
C LEU A 19 -16.32 -6.59 1.48
N THR A 20 -17.16 -7.41 2.11
CA THR A 20 -18.36 -6.94 2.84
C THR A 20 -18.08 -6.73 4.32
N THR A 21 -17.06 -7.42 4.85
CA THR A 21 -16.57 -7.32 6.23
C THR A 21 -15.05 -7.36 6.22
N ALA A 22 -14.40 -6.52 7.02
CA ALA A 22 -12.96 -6.45 7.15
C ALA A 22 -12.54 -6.36 8.62
N THR A 23 -11.46 -7.04 8.96
CA THR A 23 -10.79 -6.90 10.26
C THR A 23 -9.71 -5.84 10.13
N PHE A 24 -9.91 -4.69 10.79
CA PHE A 24 -8.94 -3.61 10.86
C PHE A 24 -7.96 -3.89 12.00
N THR A 25 -6.68 -3.71 11.70
CA THR A 25 -5.54 -3.75 12.62
C THR A 25 -4.84 -2.40 12.61
N ARG A 26 -3.86 -2.18 13.49
CA ARG A 26 -3.00 -0.99 13.43
C ARG A 26 -2.18 -0.91 12.14
N GLN A 27 -1.99 -2.03 11.44
CA GLN A 27 -1.21 -2.14 10.20
C GLN A 27 -2.04 -2.14 8.92
N GLY A 28 -3.38 -2.11 9.02
CA GLY A 28 -4.29 -2.06 7.88
C GLY A 28 -5.43 -3.07 8.04
N ILE A 29 -6.14 -3.35 6.96
CA ILE A 29 -7.00 -4.54 6.90
C ILE A 29 -6.11 -5.78 7.06
N SER A 30 -6.58 -6.83 7.73
CA SER A 30 -5.83 -8.08 7.86
C SER A 30 -5.31 -8.56 6.50
N HIS A 31 -4.03 -8.95 6.46
CA HIS A 31 -3.30 -9.39 5.26
C HIS A 31 -3.06 -8.32 4.18
N ASP A 32 -3.37 -7.05 4.43
CA ASP A 32 -3.23 -6.01 3.43
C ASP A 32 -1.76 -5.66 3.12
N ARG A 33 -1.37 -5.81 1.85
CA ARG A 33 0.00 -5.59 1.33
C ARG A 33 1.08 -6.30 2.15
N THR A 34 0.85 -7.52 2.59
CA THR A 34 1.88 -8.34 3.27
C THR A 34 2.85 -9.00 2.28
N PHE A 35 2.48 -9.05 1.00
CA PHE A 35 3.32 -9.54 -0.08
C PHE A 35 3.67 -8.44 -1.08
N MET A 36 4.80 -8.58 -1.77
CA MET A 36 5.20 -7.69 -2.85
C MET A 36 5.96 -8.46 -3.94
N LEU A 37 5.82 -8.01 -5.19
CA LEU A 37 6.59 -8.52 -6.31
C LEU A 37 7.82 -7.65 -6.59
N LEU A 38 8.92 -8.31 -6.94
CA LEU A 38 10.16 -7.71 -7.39
C LEU A 38 10.53 -8.29 -8.76
N GLN A 39 10.92 -7.43 -9.70
CA GLN A 39 11.60 -7.88 -10.91
C GLN A 39 13.07 -8.15 -10.58
N VAL A 40 13.59 -9.28 -11.03
CA VAL A 40 15.02 -9.60 -10.96
C VAL A 40 15.67 -9.12 -12.26
N LEU A 41 16.57 -8.15 -12.17
CA LEU A 41 17.29 -7.61 -13.32
C LEU A 41 18.50 -8.48 -13.67
N GLU A 42 19.02 -8.34 -14.90
CA GLU A 42 20.20 -9.10 -15.36
C GLU A 42 21.43 -8.91 -14.48
N SER A 43 21.56 -7.75 -13.83
CA SER A 43 22.61 -7.47 -12.85
C SER A 43 22.43 -8.20 -11.50
N GLY A 44 21.33 -8.93 -11.31
CA GLY A 44 20.92 -9.53 -10.03
C GLY A 44 20.26 -8.56 -9.06
N SER A 45 20.16 -7.28 -9.40
CA SER A 45 19.47 -6.29 -8.57
C SER A 45 17.96 -6.42 -8.69
N LEU A 46 17.26 -6.03 -7.62
CA LEU A 46 15.81 -6.15 -7.52
C LEU A 46 15.13 -4.80 -7.76
N LYS A 47 14.10 -4.80 -8.59
CA LYS A 47 13.27 -3.63 -8.87
C LYS A 47 11.85 -3.86 -8.37
N ARG A 48 11.38 -3.00 -7.46
CA ARG A 48 10.01 -3.03 -6.94
C ARG A 48 8.97 -2.92 -8.06
N MET A 49 7.98 -3.80 -8.03
CA MET A 49 6.88 -3.80 -8.99
C MET A 49 5.64 -3.14 -8.40
N GLN A 50 5.09 -2.19 -9.15
CA GLN A 50 3.91 -1.41 -8.78
C GLN A 50 3.23 -0.89 -10.05
N LEU A 51 1.91 -0.65 -10.00
CA LEU A 51 1.11 -0.31 -11.18
C LEU A 51 1.61 0.87 -12.01
N SER A 52 2.22 1.88 -11.37
CA SER A 52 2.73 3.06 -12.09
C SER A 52 3.87 2.73 -13.04
N ASP A 53 4.69 1.73 -12.70
CA ASP A 53 5.88 1.33 -13.45
C ASP A 53 5.68 0.00 -14.18
N PHE A 54 4.73 -0.83 -13.69
CA PHE A 54 4.36 -2.13 -14.22
C PHE A 54 2.83 -2.26 -14.34
N PRO A 55 2.21 -1.66 -15.37
CA PRO A 55 0.76 -1.74 -15.58
C PRO A 55 0.23 -3.18 -15.70
N ALA A 56 1.08 -4.13 -16.10
CA ALA A 56 0.78 -5.56 -16.18
C ALA A 56 0.31 -6.16 -14.84
N CYS A 57 0.68 -5.56 -13.69
CA CYS A 57 0.15 -5.96 -12.39
C CYS A 57 -1.39 -5.89 -12.34
N ALA A 58 -2.02 -5.08 -13.18
CA ALA A 58 -3.47 -4.98 -13.28
C ALA A 58 -4.13 -6.21 -13.95
N LEU A 59 -3.37 -7.17 -14.47
CA LEU A 59 -3.90 -8.40 -15.06
C LEU A 59 -4.05 -9.54 -14.04
N PHE A 60 -3.64 -9.33 -12.79
CA PHE A 60 -3.70 -10.36 -11.76
C PHE A 60 -4.86 -10.10 -10.81
N GLU A 61 -5.85 -10.97 -10.87
CA GLU A 61 -6.96 -11.04 -9.93
C GLU A 61 -6.56 -11.87 -8.71
N GLN A 62 -7.09 -11.49 -7.55
CA GLN A 62 -6.82 -12.16 -6.29
C GLN A 62 -8.15 -12.53 -5.63
N GLU A 63 -8.17 -13.64 -4.91
CA GLU A 63 -9.30 -14.11 -4.10
C GLU A 63 -8.73 -14.68 -2.79
N LEU A 64 -9.39 -14.40 -1.65
CA LEU A 64 -9.07 -15.07 -0.39
C LEU A 64 -9.88 -16.35 -0.32
N VAL A 65 -9.19 -17.49 -0.19
CA VAL A 65 -9.80 -18.82 -0.09
C VAL A 65 -9.12 -19.54 1.05
N ASP A 66 -9.88 -19.76 2.13
CA ASP A 66 -9.37 -20.30 3.39
C ASP A 66 -8.12 -19.50 3.85
N ASP A 67 -7.01 -20.17 4.14
CA ASP A 67 -5.75 -19.55 4.55
C ASP A 67 -4.81 -19.21 3.36
N THR A 68 -5.37 -19.03 2.16
CA THR A 68 -4.60 -18.79 0.93
C THR A 68 -5.12 -17.61 0.11
N ILE A 69 -4.21 -17.01 -0.66
CA ILE A 69 -4.51 -16.09 -1.74
C ILE A 69 -4.47 -16.90 -3.02
N ARG A 70 -5.61 -17.01 -3.71
CA ARG A 70 -5.67 -17.56 -5.06
C ARG A 70 -5.48 -16.43 -6.05
N VAL A 71 -4.46 -16.53 -6.91
CA VAL A 71 -4.15 -15.53 -7.94
C VAL A 71 -4.45 -16.10 -9.32
N ARG A 72 -5.18 -15.35 -10.15
CA ARG A 72 -5.45 -15.67 -11.56
C ARG A 72 -4.86 -14.61 -12.45
N TYR A 73 -4.17 -15.02 -13.52
CA TYR A 73 -3.66 -14.13 -14.55
C TYR A 73 -4.66 -14.05 -15.70
N HIS A 74 -5.06 -12.83 -16.06
CA HIS A 74 -5.90 -12.55 -17.21
C HIS A 74 -5.00 -12.30 -18.41
N VAL A 75 -4.90 -13.26 -19.33
CA VAL A 75 -4.14 -13.08 -20.57
C VAL A 75 -4.85 -12.03 -21.43
N PRO A 76 -4.20 -10.88 -21.73
CA PRO A 76 -4.82 -9.84 -22.53
C PRO A 76 -4.86 -10.25 -24.01
N GLU A 77 -5.78 -9.65 -24.77
CA GLU A 77 -5.95 -9.91 -26.22
C GLU A 77 -4.62 -9.78 -27.00
N VAL A 78 -3.78 -8.81 -26.62
CA VAL A 78 -2.41 -8.67 -27.11
C VAL A 78 -1.47 -9.12 -25.99
N PRO A 79 -0.91 -10.35 -26.03
CA PRO A 79 -0.10 -10.91 -24.96
C PRO A 79 1.09 -10.02 -24.58
N LEU A 80 1.41 -10.00 -23.28
CA LEU A 80 2.59 -9.30 -22.75
C LEU A 80 3.84 -10.17 -22.68
N ALA A 81 3.65 -11.49 -22.73
CA ALA A 81 4.68 -12.51 -22.64
C ALA A 81 4.34 -13.66 -23.61
N PRO A 82 5.32 -14.50 -23.98
CA PRO A 82 5.04 -15.74 -24.69
C PRO A 82 4.03 -16.60 -23.95
N ASP A 83 3.21 -17.35 -24.69
CA ASP A 83 2.27 -18.29 -24.08
C ASP A 83 3.02 -19.33 -23.22
N HIS A 84 2.46 -19.64 -22.05
CA HIS A 84 3.06 -20.58 -21.12
C HIS A 84 1.98 -21.31 -20.32
N PRO A 85 2.06 -22.64 -20.11
CA PRO A 85 1.03 -23.39 -19.39
C PRO A 85 0.66 -22.85 -18.01
N LEU A 86 1.62 -22.29 -17.27
CA LEU A 86 1.38 -21.68 -15.95
C LEU A 86 0.42 -20.48 -16.01
N GLN A 87 0.37 -19.73 -17.10
CA GLN A 87 -0.53 -18.57 -17.25
C GLN A 87 -2.01 -18.96 -17.13
N HIS A 88 -2.33 -20.23 -17.46
CA HIS A 88 -3.70 -20.75 -17.50
C HIS A 88 -4.09 -21.49 -16.22
N GLN A 89 -3.21 -21.52 -15.21
CA GLN A 89 -3.45 -22.18 -13.93
C GLN A 89 -3.46 -21.15 -12.80
N PRO A 90 -4.41 -21.23 -11.85
CA PRO A 90 -4.39 -20.36 -10.68
C PRO A 90 -3.18 -20.68 -9.80
N LEU A 91 -2.51 -19.65 -9.28
CA LEU A 91 -1.48 -19.79 -8.26
C LEU A 91 -2.13 -19.74 -6.87
N SER A 92 -1.70 -20.62 -5.97
CA SER A 92 -2.04 -20.53 -4.54
C SER A 92 -0.84 -20.02 -3.76
N VAL A 93 -1.06 -19.01 -2.92
CA VAL A 93 -0.05 -18.42 -2.03
C VAL A 93 -0.59 -18.47 -0.60
N PRO A 94 0.06 -19.18 0.34
CA PRO A 94 -0.37 -19.17 1.75
C PRO A 94 -0.39 -17.74 2.31
N LEU A 95 -1.42 -17.37 3.07
CA LEU A 95 -1.50 -16.04 3.71
C LEU A 95 -0.37 -15.81 4.71
N THR A 96 0.13 -16.90 5.30
CA THR A 96 1.27 -16.94 6.21
C THR A 96 2.15 -18.12 5.80
N PRO A 97 3.25 -17.88 5.08
CA PRO A 97 4.24 -18.92 4.79
C PRO A 97 4.75 -19.56 6.10
N GLU A 98 4.86 -20.88 6.09
CA GLU A 98 5.42 -21.65 7.21
C GLU A 98 6.94 -21.51 7.26
N ASP A 99 7.52 -21.74 8.44
CA ASP A 99 8.97 -21.77 8.66
C ASP A 99 9.75 -20.58 8.07
N LEU A 100 9.36 -19.36 8.46
CA LEU A 100 9.98 -18.12 7.98
C LEU A 100 11.51 -18.06 8.16
N ALA A 101 12.05 -18.83 9.11
CA ALA A 101 13.48 -18.89 9.39
C ALA A 101 14.29 -19.59 8.28
N SER A 102 13.68 -20.50 7.52
CA SER A 102 14.34 -21.20 6.42
C SER A 102 14.23 -20.46 5.08
N LEU A 103 13.39 -19.43 4.99
CA LEU A 103 13.24 -18.64 3.78
C LEU A 103 14.37 -17.62 3.59
N ASP A 104 14.82 -17.48 2.35
CA ASP A 104 15.86 -16.52 1.96
C ASP A 104 15.45 -15.09 2.30
N GLU A 105 16.36 -14.34 2.90
CA GLU A 105 16.14 -12.93 3.22
C GLU A 105 16.38 -12.03 2.00
N VAL A 106 15.49 -11.05 1.83
CA VAL A 106 15.57 -10.05 0.77
C VAL A 106 15.42 -8.67 1.38
N ASP A 107 16.43 -7.81 1.17
CA ASP A 107 16.34 -6.40 1.54
C ASP A 107 15.47 -5.65 0.55
N VAL A 108 14.41 -5.01 1.05
CA VAL A 108 13.47 -4.22 0.26
C VAL A 108 13.45 -2.79 0.78
N ASP A 109 13.78 -1.83 -0.08
CA ASP A 109 13.53 -0.42 0.18
C ASP A 109 12.31 0.07 -0.61
N LEU A 110 11.24 0.32 0.14
CA LEU A 110 10.05 0.96 -0.39
C LEU A 110 9.99 2.39 0.17
N HIS A 111 10.20 3.36 -0.73
CA HIS A 111 10.08 4.79 -0.46
C HIS A 111 10.93 5.32 0.71
N ASN A 112 12.19 4.90 0.81
CA ASN A 112 13.12 5.24 1.90
C ASN A 112 12.72 4.65 3.27
N SER A 113 11.95 3.57 3.25
CA SER A 113 11.55 2.82 4.43
C SER A 113 11.95 1.36 4.20
N PRO A 114 13.21 1.00 4.53
CA PRO A 114 13.74 -0.33 4.29
C PRO A 114 13.15 -1.37 5.24
N VAL A 115 13.05 -2.61 4.77
CA VAL A 115 12.67 -3.77 5.57
C VAL A 115 13.33 -5.01 5.01
N ARG A 116 13.58 -5.98 5.88
CA ARG A 116 13.98 -7.31 5.47
C ARG A 116 12.74 -8.18 5.32
N ALA A 117 12.56 -8.72 4.13
CA ALA A 117 11.47 -9.60 3.77
C ALA A 117 11.99 -11.01 3.50
N ARG A 118 11.09 -11.95 3.26
CA ARG A 118 11.40 -13.35 2.95
C ARG A 118 10.95 -13.68 1.54
N ARG A 119 11.80 -14.32 0.74
CA ARG A 119 11.42 -14.90 -0.54
C ARG A 119 10.44 -16.05 -0.30
N VAL A 120 9.33 -16.08 -1.04
CA VAL A 120 8.27 -17.07 -0.81
C VAL A 120 8.64 -18.45 -1.39
N GLY A 121 9.15 -18.51 -2.62
CA GLY A 121 9.59 -19.78 -3.20
C GLY A 121 9.63 -19.83 -4.73
N ASP A 122 10.29 -20.87 -5.24
CA ASP A 122 10.53 -21.06 -6.69
C ASP A 122 9.24 -21.19 -7.50
N ALA A 123 8.20 -21.81 -6.94
CA ALA A 123 6.93 -22.03 -7.64
C ALA A 123 6.21 -20.70 -7.93
N GLN A 124 6.18 -19.79 -6.95
CA GLN A 124 5.58 -18.46 -7.09
C GLN A 124 6.40 -17.62 -8.08
N ASP A 125 7.72 -17.66 -7.95
CA ASP A 125 8.65 -16.93 -8.82
C ASP A 125 8.50 -17.39 -10.28
N ALA A 126 8.45 -18.70 -10.54
CA ALA A 126 8.25 -19.26 -11.87
C ALA A 126 6.90 -18.86 -12.47
N TRP A 127 5.83 -18.92 -11.68
CA TRP A 127 4.48 -18.57 -12.13
C TRP A 127 4.36 -17.11 -12.53
N PHE A 128 4.81 -16.18 -11.68
CA PHE A 128 4.80 -14.76 -11.99
C PHE A 128 5.73 -14.45 -13.17
N SER A 129 6.90 -15.08 -13.24
CA SER A 129 7.85 -14.86 -14.34
C SER A 129 7.26 -15.30 -15.69
N ALA A 130 6.54 -16.42 -15.71
CA ALA A 130 5.82 -16.87 -16.90
C ALA A 130 4.75 -15.87 -17.35
N CYS A 131 4.04 -15.23 -16.41
CA CYS A 131 2.99 -14.24 -16.73
C CYS A 131 3.58 -12.89 -17.19
N PHE A 132 4.66 -12.43 -16.55
CA PHE A 132 5.29 -11.15 -16.86
C PHE A 132 6.26 -11.21 -18.06
N GLY A 133 6.80 -12.38 -18.38
CA GLY A 133 7.80 -12.57 -19.44
C GLY A 133 9.22 -12.17 -19.04
N PHE A 134 9.47 -11.98 -17.74
CA PHE A 134 10.79 -11.69 -17.19
C PHE A 134 10.93 -12.27 -15.77
N PRO A 135 12.16 -12.51 -15.28
CA PRO A 135 12.38 -13.01 -13.93
C PRO A 135 11.76 -12.13 -12.84
N THR A 136 11.00 -12.75 -11.95
CA THR A 136 10.36 -12.11 -10.79
C THR A 136 10.59 -12.91 -9.53
N THR A 137 10.49 -12.24 -8.38
CA THR A 137 10.41 -12.89 -7.09
C THR A 137 9.28 -12.34 -6.24
N LEU A 138 8.53 -13.22 -5.59
CA LEU A 138 7.51 -12.88 -4.61
C LEU A 138 8.14 -12.86 -3.22
N VAL A 139 7.96 -11.75 -2.50
CA VAL A 139 8.43 -11.62 -1.12
C VAL A 139 7.26 -11.42 -0.15
N TYR A 140 7.41 -11.96 1.05
CA TYR A 140 6.51 -11.83 2.19
C TYR A 140 7.19 -11.05 3.30
N ILE A 141 6.48 -10.10 3.91
CA ILE A 141 7.08 -9.23 4.93
C ILE A 141 7.25 -9.93 6.29
N GLY A 142 6.38 -10.88 6.64
CA GLY A 142 6.43 -11.57 7.93
C GLY A 142 6.37 -10.63 9.13
N ASP A 143 7.37 -10.75 10.01
CA ASP A 143 7.59 -9.93 11.20
C ASP A 143 8.29 -8.59 10.88
N GLY A 144 8.67 -8.37 9.62
CA GLY A 144 9.30 -7.14 9.15
C GLY A 144 8.41 -5.92 9.35
N ARG A 145 9.01 -4.83 9.84
CA ARG A 145 8.32 -3.56 10.13
C ARG A 145 8.95 -2.42 9.37
N ARG A 146 8.14 -1.70 8.59
CA ARG A 146 8.58 -0.47 7.90
C ARG A 146 8.24 0.78 8.70
N ALA A 147 9.16 1.74 8.70
CA ALA A 147 8.96 3.04 9.31
C ALA A 147 7.89 3.84 8.54
N VAL A 148 7.12 4.63 9.27
CA VAL A 148 6.40 5.77 8.67
C VAL A 148 7.39 6.92 8.55
N VAL A 149 7.64 7.39 7.33
CA VAL A 149 8.65 8.41 7.03
C VAL A 149 7.97 9.75 6.77
N GLY A 150 8.34 10.77 7.53
CA GLY A 150 7.72 12.09 7.45
C GLY A 150 6.86 12.36 8.70
N PRO A 151 7.24 13.35 9.53
CA PRO A 151 6.51 13.63 10.77
C PRO A 151 5.03 13.97 10.56
N ASN A 152 4.64 14.54 9.41
CA ASN A 152 3.23 14.86 9.16
C ASN A 152 2.36 13.63 8.84
N PHE A 153 2.96 12.47 8.55
CA PHE A 153 2.24 11.22 8.36
C PHE A 153 1.91 10.51 9.67
N LEU A 154 2.69 10.78 10.72
CA LEU A 154 2.53 10.13 12.01
C LEU A 154 1.25 10.65 12.70
N PRO A 155 0.42 9.75 13.26
CA PRO A 155 -0.63 10.15 14.18
C PRO A 155 -0.08 10.96 15.37
N PRO A 156 -0.86 11.93 15.91
CA PRO A 156 -0.44 12.69 17.08
C PRO A 156 -0.06 11.77 18.25
N GLY A 157 1.10 12.03 18.86
CA GLY A 157 1.60 11.25 20.00
C GLY A 157 2.18 9.87 19.66
N SER A 158 2.31 9.52 18.37
CA SER A 158 2.93 8.27 17.93
C SER A 158 4.39 8.44 17.51
N GLY A 159 5.21 7.42 17.80
CA GLY A 159 6.53 7.24 17.21
C GLY A 159 6.48 6.38 15.94
N SER A 160 7.60 6.32 15.22
CA SER A 160 7.76 5.39 14.08
C SER A 160 8.42 4.10 14.56
N GLY A 161 7.66 3.01 14.57
CA GLY A 161 8.01 1.71 15.17
C GLY A 161 8.92 0.78 14.39
N ALA A 162 9.84 1.32 13.58
CA ALA A 162 10.81 0.50 12.86
C ALA A 162 12.14 0.42 13.61
N PRO A 163 12.86 -0.72 13.56
CA PRO A 163 14.20 -0.78 14.11
C PRO A 163 15.09 0.27 13.43
N THR A 164 15.69 1.15 14.23
CA THR A 164 16.77 2.03 13.77
C THR A 164 17.88 1.14 13.21
N LYS A 165 18.26 1.31 11.94
CA LYS A 165 19.45 0.63 11.41
C LYS A 165 20.61 0.83 12.39
N PRO A 166 21.36 -0.20 12.79
CA PRO A 166 22.69 0.02 13.30
C PRO A 166 23.45 0.75 12.20
N SER A 167 24.03 1.90 12.51
CA SER A 167 24.95 2.58 11.61
C SER A 167 26.20 1.72 11.45
N THR A 168 26.22 0.83 10.46
CA THR A 168 27.46 0.12 10.10
C THR A 168 27.92 0.60 8.74
N GLY A 169 28.88 1.50 8.81
CA GLY A 169 29.84 1.72 7.74
C GLY A 169 30.42 0.38 7.28
N TRP A 170 30.60 0.31 5.98
CA TRP A 170 31.10 -0.84 5.26
C TRP A 170 32.54 -1.15 5.70
N LEU A 171 32.73 -2.16 6.55
CA LEU A 171 33.93 -2.98 6.57
C LEU A 171 33.53 -4.44 6.86
N SER A 172 33.91 -5.30 5.92
CA SER A 172 33.89 -6.74 6.02
C SER A 172 34.83 -7.26 7.10
N SER A 173 34.40 -8.24 7.91
CA SER A 173 35.14 -9.48 8.18
C SER A 173 34.51 -10.31 9.32
N VAL A 174 34.43 -11.60 9.03
CA VAL A 174 34.25 -12.84 9.81
C VAL A 174 34.57 -12.83 11.32
N SER A 175 33.85 -13.72 12.03
CA SER A 175 34.11 -14.35 13.35
C SER A 175 33.71 -13.52 14.59
N SER A 176 33.20 -14.06 15.71
CA SER A 176 33.02 -15.44 16.18
C SER A 176 31.99 -15.42 17.33
N TYR A 177 31.32 -16.55 17.56
CA TYR A 177 30.62 -16.87 18.82
C TYR A 177 31.55 -16.64 20.03
N VAL A 178 31.06 -16.01 21.11
CA VAL A 178 31.01 -16.52 22.51
C VAL A 178 30.16 -15.55 23.38
N THR A 179 29.38 -16.18 24.26
CA THR A 179 28.45 -15.76 25.32
C THR A 179 28.83 -14.61 26.26
N SER A 180 27.80 -13.86 26.71
CA SER A 180 27.54 -13.59 28.14
C SER A 180 26.10 -13.12 28.35
N PHE A 181 25.32 -13.93 29.07
CA PHE A 181 23.98 -13.60 29.55
C PHE A 181 24.09 -12.71 30.80
N THR A 182 23.51 -11.51 30.73
CA THR A 182 23.03 -10.78 31.91
C THR A 182 21.71 -10.11 31.54
N GLN A 183 20.60 -10.63 32.07
CA GLN A 183 19.31 -9.92 32.06
C GLN A 183 19.35 -8.81 33.11
N PRO A 184 18.85 -7.60 32.78
CA PRO A 184 18.21 -6.75 33.76
C PRO A 184 16.70 -6.90 33.61
N THR A 185 16.07 -7.51 34.61
CA THR A 185 14.65 -7.33 34.90
C THR A 185 14.41 -5.88 35.28
N ALA A 186 13.63 -5.16 34.49
CA ALA A 186 13.01 -3.89 34.86
C ALA A 186 11.48 -4.04 34.75
N PRO A 187 10.70 -3.31 35.57
CA PRO A 187 9.26 -3.53 35.70
C PRO A 187 8.54 -3.09 34.44
N ALA A 188 7.54 -3.88 34.03
CA ALA A 188 6.62 -3.52 32.96
C ALA A 188 5.65 -2.44 33.46
N ASP A 189 6.08 -1.18 33.38
CA ASP A 189 5.13 -0.11 33.14
C ASP A 189 4.77 -0.21 31.65
N GLU A 190 3.59 -0.75 31.34
CA GLU A 190 3.03 -0.81 29.99
C GLU A 190 2.75 0.61 29.47
N GLU A 191 3.80 1.35 29.11
CA GLU A 191 3.67 2.45 28.16
C GLU A 191 3.13 1.82 26.86
N GLU A 192 1.82 1.98 26.65
CA GLU A 192 1.10 1.51 25.47
C GLU A 192 1.93 1.91 24.23
N GLN A 193 2.60 0.95 23.61
CA GLN A 193 3.61 1.20 22.59
C GLN A 193 2.91 1.83 21.37
N ASN A 194 2.85 3.16 21.36
CA ASN A 194 2.12 3.99 20.40
C ASN A 194 2.81 4.06 19.03
N ASP A 195 3.91 3.33 18.88
CA ASP A 195 4.66 3.22 17.66
C ASP A 195 3.83 2.62 16.52
N VAL A 196 3.78 3.33 15.39
CA VAL A 196 3.13 2.87 14.17
C VAL A 196 4.18 2.40 13.17
N TRP A 197 3.83 1.38 12.40
CA TRP A 197 4.69 0.80 11.37
C TRP A 197 3.84 0.24 10.23
N LEU A 198 4.49 -0.02 9.09
CA LEU A 198 3.85 -0.36 7.83
C LEU A 198 4.24 -1.76 7.34
N THR A 199 3.34 -2.38 6.58
CA THR A 199 3.67 -3.51 5.70
C THR A 199 4.25 -2.98 4.37
N PHE A 200 3.96 -3.60 3.22
CA PHE A 200 4.28 -3.03 1.91
C PHE A 200 3.25 -1.99 1.41
N THR A 201 2.43 -1.43 2.32
CA THR A 201 1.66 -0.20 2.05
C THR A 201 2.61 0.97 1.73
N ASP A 202 2.15 1.95 0.94
CA ASP A 202 3.05 3.03 0.50
C ASP A 202 3.45 3.96 1.64
N CYS A 203 2.46 4.56 2.32
CA CYS A 203 2.69 5.56 3.39
C CYS A 203 1.88 5.33 4.66
N ALA A 204 0.74 4.64 4.58
CA ALA A 204 -0.15 4.44 5.72
C ALA A 204 -0.92 3.11 5.63
N PRO A 205 -1.39 2.58 6.76
CA PRO A 205 -2.20 1.36 6.86
C PRO A 205 -3.49 1.38 6.02
N PHE A 206 -4.16 2.54 5.95
CA PHE A 206 -5.42 2.68 5.24
C PHE A 206 -5.39 3.87 4.29
N LEU A 207 -6.13 3.74 3.18
CA LEU A 207 -6.57 4.85 2.34
C LEU A 207 -8.09 4.96 2.40
N VAL A 208 -8.59 6.12 2.82
CA VAL A 208 -10.01 6.46 2.85
C VAL A 208 -10.36 7.36 1.67
N THR A 209 -11.45 7.05 0.97
CA THR A 209 -11.97 7.87 -0.15
C THR A 209 -13.48 8.06 -0.02
N SER A 210 -14.03 9.04 -0.75
CA SER A 210 -15.46 9.30 -0.78
C SER A 210 -16.07 9.07 -2.17
N GLU A 211 -17.32 8.61 -2.21
CA GLU A 211 -18.10 8.50 -3.46
C GLU A 211 -18.29 9.87 -4.13
N ALA A 212 -18.49 10.94 -3.35
CA ALA A 212 -18.64 12.29 -3.89
C ALA A 212 -17.40 12.76 -4.67
N SER A 213 -16.20 12.48 -4.15
CA SER A 213 -14.97 12.77 -4.87
C SER A 213 -14.85 11.96 -6.15
N LEU A 214 -15.20 10.66 -6.14
CA LEU A 214 -15.18 9.85 -7.36
C LEU A 214 -16.17 10.37 -8.41
N ALA A 215 -17.36 10.80 -8.00
CA ALA A 215 -18.35 11.40 -8.90
C ALA A 215 -17.78 12.68 -9.55
N ALA A 216 -17.07 13.52 -8.79
CA ALA A 216 -16.40 14.71 -9.33
C ALA A 216 -15.20 14.39 -10.25
N VAL A 217 -14.53 13.25 -10.08
CA VAL A 217 -13.58 12.75 -11.10
C VAL A 217 -14.32 12.30 -12.35
N SER A 218 -15.37 11.49 -12.18
CA SER A 218 -16.14 10.89 -13.28
C SER A 218 -16.79 11.94 -14.17
N ALA A 219 -17.27 13.05 -13.61
CA ALA A 219 -17.80 14.18 -14.35
C ALA A 219 -16.79 14.85 -15.30
N ARG A 220 -15.50 14.57 -15.15
CA ARG A 220 -14.44 15.05 -16.05
C ARG A 220 -14.22 14.12 -17.23
N LEU A 221 -14.78 12.92 -17.21
CA LEU A 221 -14.62 11.86 -18.21
C LEU A 221 -15.89 11.71 -19.05
N PRO A 222 -15.81 11.08 -20.24
CA PRO A 222 -17.00 10.72 -21.01
C PRO A 222 -17.95 9.84 -20.18
N PRO A 223 -19.29 10.05 -20.24
CA PRO A 223 -20.25 9.27 -19.45
C PRO A 223 -20.19 7.76 -19.66
N VAL A 224 -19.74 7.30 -20.83
CA VAL A 224 -19.58 5.88 -21.18
C VAL A 224 -18.34 5.24 -20.56
N ALA A 225 -17.45 6.02 -19.96
CA ALA A 225 -16.21 5.56 -19.33
C ALA A 225 -15.93 6.36 -18.04
N PRO A 226 -16.80 6.23 -17.01
CA PRO A 226 -16.63 6.92 -15.74
C PRO A 226 -15.37 6.44 -15.00
N ALA A 227 -14.95 7.20 -14.00
CA ALA A 227 -13.81 6.79 -13.17
C ALA A 227 -14.21 5.64 -12.26
N GLU A 228 -13.29 4.69 -12.06
CA GLU A 228 -13.53 3.51 -11.24
C GLU A 228 -12.79 3.65 -9.90
N MET A 229 -13.49 3.45 -8.77
CA MET A 229 -12.92 3.61 -7.44
C MET A 229 -11.67 2.75 -7.22
N ILE A 230 -11.68 1.53 -7.76
CA ILE A 230 -10.60 0.55 -7.61
C ILE A 230 -9.25 1.08 -8.13
N LYS A 231 -9.24 2.00 -9.11
CA LYS A 231 -8.00 2.61 -9.64
C LYS A 231 -7.35 3.54 -8.63
N PHE A 232 -8.12 4.11 -7.69
CA PHE A 232 -7.60 4.90 -6.58
C PHE A 232 -7.06 4.04 -5.43
N ARG A 233 -7.35 2.74 -5.46
CA ARG A 233 -6.87 1.71 -4.54
C ARG A 233 -7.17 1.97 -3.05
N PRO A 234 -8.36 2.48 -2.67
CA PRO A 234 -8.69 2.73 -1.27
C PRO A 234 -8.84 1.42 -0.50
N ASN A 235 -8.75 1.47 0.82
CA ASN A 235 -9.20 0.39 1.70
C ASN A 235 -10.65 0.58 2.12
N VAL A 236 -11.04 1.84 2.35
CA VAL A 236 -12.35 2.22 2.87
C VAL A 236 -12.94 3.28 1.96
N VAL A 237 -14.13 3.03 1.46
CA VAL A 237 -14.93 4.02 0.74
C VAL A 237 -16.13 4.37 1.59
N VAL A 238 -16.39 5.67 1.72
CA VAL A 238 -17.57 6.17 2.40
C VAL A 238 -18.48 6.93 1.44
N ASP A 239 -19.77 6.90 1.70
CA ASP A 239 -20.66 7.90 1.11
C ASP A 239 -20.35 9.29 1.70
N ALA A 240 -20.95 10.32 1.11
CA ALA A 240 -20.68 11.69 1.52
C ALA A 240 -21.78 12.30 2.41
N ASP A 241 -22.94 11.66 2.59
CA ASP A 241 -24.09 12.15 3.40
C ASP A 241 -24.24 13.69 3.44
N GLY A 242 -24.39 14.31 2.25
CA GLY A 242 -24.54 15.76 2.09
C GLY A 242 -23.23 16.57 2.00
N ALA A 243 -22.07 15.97 2.25
CA ALA A 243 -20.77 16.58 2.00
C ALA A 243 -20.46 16.64 0.49
N GLY A 244 -19.82 17.73 0.07
CA GLY A 244 -19.38 17.91 -1.31
C GLY A 244 -18.15 17.08 -1.66
N ALA A 245 -17.80 17.07 -2.94
CA ALA A 245 -16.54 16.47 -3.38
C ALA A 245 -15.35 17.11 -2.65
N TRP A 246 -14.32 16.29 -2.39
CA TRP A 246 -13.07 16.68 -1.73
C TRP A 246 -13.19 17.05 -0.25
N ASP A 247 -14.36 16.86 0.37
CA ASP A 247 -14.55 17.19 1.79
C ASP A 247 -13.60 16.38 2.70
N GLU A 248 -13.20 15.18 2.26
CA GLU A 248 -12.23 14.33 2.96
C GLU A 248 -10.83 14.94 3.08
N ASP A 249 -10.48 15.92 2.23
CA ASP A 249 -9.22 16.66 2.31
C ASP A 249 -9.01 17.31 3.70
N PHE A 250 -10.09 17.49 4.47
CA PHE A 250 -10.11 18.18 5.77
C PHE A 250 -10.50 17.29 6.95
N TRP A 251 -10.91 16.03 6.76
CA TRP A 251 -11.25 15.14 7.88
C TRP A 251 -10.02 14.75 8.69
N ALA A 252 -9.91 15.20 9.94
CA ALA A 252 -8.80 14.82 10.79
C ALA A 252 -9.02 13.47 11.47
N GLU A 253 -10.28 13.20 11.88
CA GLU A 253 -10.67 11.95 12.52
C GLU A 253 -12.06 11.50 12.06
N LEU A 254 -12.17 10.21 11.78
CA LEU A 254 -13.46 9.54 11.56
C LEU A 254 -13.79 8.66 12.75
N GLY A 255 -15.01 8.78 13.25
CA GLY A 255 -15.62 7.87 14.21
C GLY A 255 -16.04 6.57 13.53
N LEU A 256 -15.71 5.45 14.17
CA LEU A 256 -16.08 4.10 13.78
C LEU A 256 -16.92 3.45 14.90
N PRO A 257 -17.61 2.32 14.64
CA PRO A 257 -18.31 1.56 15.66
C PRO A 257 -17.45 1.23 16.88
N GLY A 258 -18.07 1.18 18.07
CA GLY A 258 -17.39 0.84 19.32
C GLY A 258 -16.47 1.93 19.88
N ASP A 259 -16.81 3.20 19.62
CA ASP A 259 -16.03 4.38 20.02
C ASP A 259 -14.58 4.38 19.51
N ARG A 260 -14.37 3.77 18.34
CA ARG A 260 -13.07 3.71 17.68
C ARG A 260 -12.88 4.89 16.74
N ARG A 261 -11.62 5.17 16.39
CA ARG A 261 -11.26 6.29 15.51
C ARG A 261 -10.28 5.84 14.43
N LEU A 262 -10.46 6.35 13.22
CA LEU A 262 -9.40 6.47 12.25
C LEU A 262 -8.81 7.88 12.35
N GLN A 263 -7.51 7.98 12.56
CA GLN A 263 -6.76 9.24 12.50
C GLN A 263 -6.24 9.43 11.08
N LEU A 264 -6.69 10.49 10.41
CA LEU A 264 -6.38 10.74 9.00
C LEU A 264 -5.30 11.82 8.90
N THR A 265 -4.08 11.42 8.59
CA THR A 265 -2.90 12.26 8.83
C THR A 265 -2.45 13.02 7.60
N ALA A 266 -2.56 12.43 6.40
CA ALA A 266 -2.04 13.02 5.17
C ALA A 266 -2.94 12.78 3.96
N ASN A 267 -2.97 13.75 3.05
CA ASN A 267 -3.62 13.66 1.75
C ASN A 267 -2.86 12.71 0.81
N CYS A 268 -3.59 11.84 0.11
CA CYS A 268 -2.97 10.87 -0.79
C CYS A 268 -2.66 11.50 -2.15
N VAL A 269 -1.36 11.70 -2.40
CA VAL A 269 -0.84 12.14 -3.71
C VAL A 269 -0.99 11.02 -4.73
N ARG A 270 -1.45 11.37 -5.93
CA ARG A 270 -1.77 10.39 -6.98
C ARG A 270 -0.70 10.36 -8.06
N CYS A 271 -0.42 9.16 -8.55
CA CYS A 271 0.55 8.89 -9.61
C CYS A 271 -0.11 8.33 -10.87
N THR A 272 0.70 7.95 -11.85
CA THR A 272 0.28 7.43 -13.17
C THR A 272 -0.50 6.12 -13.10
N SER A 273 -0.56 5.44 -11.95
CA SER A 273 -1.38 4.24 -11.76
C SER A 273 -2.86 4.45 -12.07
N LEU A 274 -3.37 5.68 -11.95
CA LEU A 274 -4.75 6.02 -12.32
C LEU A 274 -5.06 5.84 -13.81
N ASN A 275 -4.04 5.87 -14.65
CA ASN A 275 -4.18 5.76 -16.10
C ASN A 275 -3.96 4.31 -16.59
N VAL A 276 -3.88 3.32 -15.71
CA VAL A 276 -3.72 1.92 -16.10
C VAL A 276 -5.07 1.36 -16.57
N ASP A 277 -5.03 0.68 -17.71
CA ASP A 277 -6.12 -0.15 -18.20
C ASP A 277 -5.97 -1.57 -17.65
N TYR A 278 -6.97 -1.99 -16.88
CA TYR A 278 -6.94 -3.26 -16.18
C TYR A 278 -7.23 -4.44 -17.12
N ALA A 279 -7.87 -4.21 -18.26
CA ALA A 279 -8.12 -5.27 -19.25
C ALA A 279 -6.86 -5.60 -20.05
N THR A 280 -6.03 -4.60 -20.34
CA THR A 280 -4.85 -4.75 -21.20
C THR A 280 -3.53 -4.84 -20.45
N GLY A 281 -3.49 -4.44 -19.17
CA GLY A 281 -2.25 -4.39 -18.40
C GLY A 281 -1.26 -3.36 -18.96
N ARG A 282 -1.78 -2.29 -19.56
CA ARG A 282 -1.02 -1.20 -20.20
C ARG A 282 -1.56 0.15 -19.75
N THR A 283 -0.91 1.24 -20.15
CA THR A 283 -1.50 2.58 -20.03
C THR A 283 -2.74 2.66 -20.93
N ALA A 284 -3.87 3.06 -20.35
CA ALA A 284 -5.12 3.27 -21.05
C ALA A 284 -4.94 4.30 -22.17
N GLN A 285 -5.61 4.07 -23.29
CA GLN A 285 -5.62 4.98 -24.44
C GLN A 285 -6.78 5.97 -24.33
N GLY A 286 -6.70 7.07 -25.09
CA GLY A 286 -7.76 8.08 -25.14
C GLY A 286 -8.08 8.70 -23.78
N GLU A 287 -9.36 9.04 -23.57
CA GLU A 287 -9.81 9.78 -22.39
C GLU A 287 -9.59 9.02 -21.07
N ALA A 288 -9.73 7.69 -21.06
CA ALA A 288 -9.48 6.86 -19.87
C ALA A 288 -8.01 6.92 -19.39
N GLY A 289 -7.07 7.20 -20.30
CA GLY A 289 -5.65 7.41 -19.99
C GLY A 289 -5.30 8.80 -19.46
N THR A 290 -6.30 9.66 -19.23
CA THR A 290 -6.06 11.07 -18.88
C THR A 290 -6.55 11.47 -17.50
N VAL A 291 -6.98 10.52 -16.66
CA VAL A 291 -7.51 10.78 -15.30
C VAL A 291 -6.53 11.62 -14.49
N LEU A 292 -5.25 11.21 -14.43
CA LEU A 292 -4.24 11.96 -13.68
C LEU A 292 -4.08 13.40 -14.21
N LYS A 293 -4.02 13.56 -15.54
CA LYS A 293 -3.88 14.87 -16.22
C LYS A 293 -5.08 15.77 -15.92
N LYS A 294 -6.30 15.21 -15.89
CA LYS A 294 -7.53 15.94 -15.56
C LYS A 294 -7.54 16.38 -14.10
N LEU A 295 -7.01 15.58 -13.18
CA LEU A 295 -6.85 15.97 -11.76
C LEU A 295 -5.75 17.01 -11.56
N MET A 296 -4.64 16.94 -12.30
CA MET A 296 -3.54 17.92 -12.19
C MET A 296 -3.99 19.38 -12.44
N LYS A 297 -5.10 19.61 -13.14
CA LYS A 297 -5.58 20.96 -13.44
C LYS A 297 -5.91 21.77 -12.19
N ASP A 298 -6.47 21.14 -11.16
CA ASP A 298 -7.05 21.81 -9.99
C ASP A 298 -6.85 21.04 -8.67
N ARG A 299 -6.37 19.78 -8.71
CA ARG A 299 -6.14 18.96 -7.50
C ARG A 299 -4.70 18.94 -7.01
N ARG A 300 -3.80 19.77 -7.57
CA ARG A 300 -2.45 20.03 -7.02
C ARG A 300 -2.56 21.00 -5.84
N VAL A 301 -3.21 20.54 -4.77
CA VAL A 301 -3.64 21.37 -3.63
C VAL A 301 -2.79 21.17 -2.38
N ASP A 302 -1.88 20.19 -2.38
CA ASP A 302 -0.97 19.94 -1.28
C ASP A 302 0.32 20.77 -1.43
N LYS A 303 0.64 21.57 -0.41
CA LYS A 303 1.80 22.48 -0.41
C LYS A 303 3.13 21.71 -0.48
N GLY A 304 3.19 20.50 0.08
CA GLY A 304 4.37 19.65 0.12
C GLY A 304 4.57 18.81 -1.15
N SER A 305 3.49 18.55 -1.90
CA SER A 305 3.52 17.84 -3.19
C SER A 305 2.87 18.64 -4.32
N ARG A 306 3.44 19.82 -4.60
CA ARG A 306 2.90 20.81 -5.55
C ARG A 306 2.71 20.34 -7.01
N TRP A 307 3.25 19.18 -7.39
CA TRP A 307 3.22 18.66 -8.75
C TRP A 307 2.25 17.51 -8.95
N SER A 308 1.80 16.87 -7.88
CA SER A 308 0.93 15.71 -7.93
C SER A 308 -0.47 16.07 -7.44
N PRO A 309 -1.54 15.60 -8.10
CA PRO A 309 -2.88 15.83 -7.61
C PRO A 309 -3.18 14.96 -6.39
N VAL A 310 -4.17 15.36 -5.59
CA VAL A 310 -4.64 14.66 -4.40
C VAL A 310 -5.99 13.98 -4.63
N PHE A 311 -6.14 12.75 -4.15
CA PHE A 311 -7.42 12.04 -4.03
C PHE A 311 -7.39 11.05 -2.87
N GLY A 312 -8.31 11.20 -1.91
CA GLY A 312 -8.38 10.38 -0.70
C GLY A 312 -7.35 10.76 0.34
N ARG A 313 -7.45 10.11 1.51
CA ARG A 313 -6.68 10.45 2.69
C ARG A 313 -6.14 9.21 3.40
N TYR A 314 -4.88 9.28 3.76
CA TYR A 314 -4.19 8.25 4.53
C TYR A 314 -4.68 8.23 5.97
N ALA A 315 -4.86 7.04 6.53
CA ALA A 315 -5.40 6.87 7.86
C ALA A 315 -4.73 5.75 8.66
N PHE A 316 -4.83 5.87 9.98
CA PHE A 316 -4.31 4.96 10.99
C PHE A 316 -5.42 4.62 11.98
N LEU A 317 -5.50 3.37 12.42
CA LEU A 317 -6.44 2.96 13.46
C LEU A 317 -5.90 3.37 14.85
N ALA A 318 -6.70 4.14 15.59
CA ALA A 318 -6.38 4.52 16.97
C ALA A 318 -6.91 3.51 17.99
N GLY A 319 -6.15 3.27 19.06
CA GLY A 319 -6.49 2.33 20.13
C GLY A 319 -6.27 0.86 19.75
N ARG A 320 -6.80 -0.05 20.57
CA ARG A 320 -6.56 -1.51 20.51
C ARG A 320 -7.10 -2.16 19.24
N ASP A 321 -6.35 -2.99 18.55
CA ASP A 321 -6.87 -3.88 17.51
C ASP A 321 -7.14 -5.30 18.04
N PRO A 322 -7.93 -6.13 17.33
CA PRO A 322 -8.65 -5.89 16.08
C PRO A 322 -9.97 -5.09 16.21
N LEU A 323 -10.44 -4.52 15.11
CA LEU A 323 -11.79 -3.96 14.95
C LEU A 323 -12.46 -4.54 13.71
N VAL A 324 -13.67 -5.09 13.83
CA VAL A 324 -14.44 -5.56 12.67
C VAL A 324 -15.29 -4.41 12.13
N VAL A 325 -15.12 -4.10 10.85
CA VAL A 325 -15.88 -3.08 10.10
C VAL A 325 -16.61 -3.74 8.94
N ARG A 326 -17.84 -3.30 8.67
CA ARG A 326 -18.70 -3.84 7.60
C ARG A 326 -19.14 -2.74 6.65
N VAL A 327 -19.41 -3.13 5.41
CA VAL A 327 -20.16 -2.27 4.49
C VAL A 327 -21.53 -1.98 5.11
N GLY A 328 -21.92 -0.72 5.13
CA GLY A 328 -23.13 -0.21 5.77
C GLY A 328 -22.93 0.33 7.20
N ASP A 329 -21.78 0.08 7.83
CA ASP A 329 -21.47 0.66 9.14
C ASP A 329 -21.46 2.19 9.09
N GLU A 330 -21.97 2.83 10.14
CA GLU A 330 -21.97 4.28 10.27
C GLU A 330 -20.58 4.82 10.54
N VAL A 331 -20.26 5.93 9.87
CA VAL A 331 -19.02 6.67 10.01
C VAL A 331 -19.37 8.16 10.12
N GLY A 332 -18.76 8.84 11.09
CA GLY A 332 -18.95 10.28 11.30
C GLY A 332 -17.62 11.03 11.31
N VAL A 333 -17.61 12.26 10.80
CA VAL A 333 -16.45 13.15 10.98
C VAL A 333 -16.46 13.68 12.41
N VAL A 334 -15.49 13.23 13.22
CA VAL A 334 -15.38 13.63 14.64
C VAL A 334 -14.54 14.90 14.77
N ARG A 335 -13.52 15.06 13.92
CA ARG A 335 -12.65 16.23 13.92
C ARG A 335 -12.27 16.63 12.51
N ARG A 336 -12.16 17.94 12.27
CA ARG A 336 -11.74 18.54 11.00
C ARG A 336 -10.47 19.36 11.19
N ASN A 337 -9.66 19.43 10.15
CA ASN A 337 -8.58 20.39 10.03
C ASN A 337 -9.11 21.68 9.39
N GLU A 338 -8.55 22.81 9.80
CA GLU A 338 -8.81 24.11 9.16
C GLU A 338 -8.12 24.22 7.79
N GLU A 339 -6.91 23.65 7.68
CA GLU A 339 -6.14 23.59 6.45
C GLU A 339 -5.91 22.14 5.98
N ARG A 340 -5.56 21.98 4.70
CA ARG A 340 -5.07 20.70 4.18
C ARG A 340 -3.76 20.31 4.87
N SER A 341 -3.55 19.01 5.06
CA SER A 341 -2.26 18.46 5.48
C SER A 341 -1.16 18.84 4.48
N VAL A 342 0.10 18.80 4.91
CA VAL A 342 1.27 19.03 4.06
C VAL A 342 2.04 17.72 3.90
N TYR A 343 2.13 17.23 2.67
CA TYR A 343 2.86 16.00 2.34
C TYR A 343 4.38 16.18 2.51
N ASP A 344 4.99 15.43 3.42
CA ASP A 344 6.43 15.52 3.72
C ASP A 344 7.17 14.18 3.56
N TRP A 345 6.52 13.14 3.02
CA TRP A 345 7.19 11.88 2.72
C TRP A 345 8.21 12.07 1.58
N PRO A 346 9.50 11.71 1.76
CA PRO A 346 10.56 12.00 0.81
C PRO A 346 10.58 11.03 -0.38
N MET A 347 9.48 10.83 -1.11
CA MET A 347 9.41 9.86 -2.22
C MET A 347 10.36 10.18 -3.39
N HIS A 348 10.79 11.44 -3.51
CA HIS A 348 11.57 11.95 -4.64
C HIS A 348 12.82 12.73 -4.21
N SER A 349 13.36 12.50 -3.01
CA SER A 349 14.64 13.11 -2.65
C SER A 349 15.70 12.66 -3.67
N LYS A 350 16.21 13.62 -4.45
CA LYS A 350 17.48 13.42 -5.15
C LYS A 350 18.51 13.02 -4.08
N PRO A 351 19.39 12.04 -4.33
CA PRO A 351 20.50 11.80 -3.41
C PRO A 351 21.23 13.13 -3.16
N PRO A 352 21.73 13.37 -1.93
CA PRO A 352 22.44 14.60 -1.63
C PRO A 352 23.55 14.78 -2.67
N VAL A 353 23.53 15.91 -3.37
CA VAL A 353 24.61 16.30 -4.27
C VAL A 353 25.85 16.43 -3.39
N LYS A 354 26.78 15.47 -3.50
CA LYS A 354 28.11 15.60 -2.90
C LYS A 354 28.68 16.90 -3.47
N ARG A 355 28.80 17.94 -2.63
CA ARG A 355 29.60 19.11 -2.99
C ARG A 355 31.04 18.60 -3.13
N PRO A 356 31.71 18.81 -4.28
CA PRO A 356 33.14 18.53 -4.35
C PRO A 356 33.84 19.39 -3.29
N ALA A 357 34.81 18.75 -2.63
CA ALA A 357 35.60 19.32 -1.55
C ALA A 357 36.43 20.52 -2.01
#